data_AF-A0A7S0M2I2-F1
#
_entry.id   AF-A0A7S0M2I2-F1
#
_cell.length_a   1.000
_cell.length_b   1.000
_cell.length_c   1.000
_cell.angle_alpha   90.00
_cell.angle_beta   90.00
_cell.angle_gamma   90.00
#
_symmetry.space_group_name_H-M   'P 1'
#
loop_
_entity.id
_entity.type
_entity.pdbx_description
1 polymer ?
#
loop_
_entity_poly.entity_id
_entity_poly.type
_entity_poly.pdbx_seq_one_letter_code
_entity_poly.pdbx_strand_id
1 'polypeptide(L)'
;PVGREGSGATSVVSDLSGVSDRPVQTVRAICAFAAQRPHELSLAVGDLVVVTRKHESGWWEGCAVKGARRGWFPSNHAEATDAQAIVQVEAARASASHGSQSLSRRST
;
A
#
# COMPACT_ATOMS: atom_id res chain seq x y z
N PRO A 1 -35.02 -22.77 -34.16
CA PRO A 1 -35.05 -22.75 -32.68
C PRO A 1 -33.76 -22.14 -32.17
N VAL A 2 -33.92 -21.17 -31.28
CA VAL A 2 -32.91 -20.39 -30.57
C VAL A 2 -32.07 -21.25 -29.63
N GLY A 3 -30.79 -20.88 -29.48
CA GLY A 3 -29.87 -21.39 -28.45
C GLY A 3 -28.50 -20.73 -28.65
N ARG A 4 -28.32 -19.45 -28.30
CA ARG A 4 -28.02 -18.91 -26.96
C ARG A 4 -26.53 -19.01 -26.61
N GLU A 5 -25.89 -17.87 -26.76
CA GLU A 5 -24.78 -17.29 -25.98
C GLU A 5 -24.07 -18.16 -24.94
N GLY A 6 -22.74 -18.23 -25.08
CA GLY A 6 -21.77 -18.49 -24.02
C GLY A 6 -20.45 -17.85 -24.46
N SER A 7 -20.29 -16.54 -24.29
CA SER A 7 -19.67 -15.94 -23.11
C SER A 7 -18.31 -16.54 -22.75
N GLY A 8 -17.27 -15.74 -23.01
CA GLY A 8 -16.23 -15.48 -22.02
C GLY A 8 -15.17 -16.56 -21.84
N ALA A 9 -14.14 -16.52 -22.67
CA ALA A 9 -12.80 -16.93 -22.26
C ALA A 9 -11.75 -16.05 -22.91
N THR A 10 -11.83 -14.73 -22.70
CA THR A 10 -10.66 -13.86 -22.88
C THR A 10 -9.84 -13.91 -21.60
N SER A 11 -8.96 -14.89 -21.51
CA SER A 11 -7.80 -14.91 -20.63
C SER A 11 -6.71 -15.44 -21.54
N VAL A 12 -5.73 -14.65 -21.97
CA VAL A 12 -4.67 -14.15 -21.11
C VAL A 12 -3.96 -13.01 -21.81
N VAL A 13 -4.18 -11.78 -21.35
CA VAL A 13 -3.13 -10.75 -21.37
C VAL A 13 -3.10 -10.11 -19.99
N SER A 14 -2.64 -10.88 -19.00
CA SER A 14 -2.17 -10.35 -17.71
C SER A 14 -0.76 -9.76 -17.82
N ASP A 15 -0.41 -9.26 -19.01
CA ASP A 15 0.85 -8.58 -19.28
C ASP A 15 0.53 -7.09 -19.47
N LEU A 16 1.31 -6.23 -18.83
CA LEU A 16 1.19 -4.75 -18.78
C LEU A 16 0.39 -4.12 -17.63
N SER A 17 0.53 -4.60 -16.39
CA SER A 17 0.29 -3.75 -15.20
C SER A 17 1.26 -3.97 -14.03
N GLY A 18 2.34 -4.73 -14.25
CA GLY A 18 3.36 -5.02 -13.22
C GLY A 18 4.31 -3.87 -12.87
N VAL A 19 4.11 -2.66 -13.42
CA VAL A 19 4.93 -1.47 -13.12
C VAL A 19 4.05 -0.25 -12.85
N SER A 20 3.11 -0.38 -11.92
CA SER A 20 2.51 0.80 -11.27
C SER A 20 2.35 0.58 -9.77
N ASP A 21 3.31 -0.12 -9.17
CA ASP A 21 3.52 -0.16 -7.71
C ASP A 21 4.91 0.37 -7.38
N ARG A 22 5.39 1.36 -8.15
CA ARG A 22 6.53 2.15 -7.68
C ARG A 22 5.96 3.16 -6.70
N PRO A 23 6.46 3.21 -5.45
CA PRO A 23 6.06 4.24 -4.52
C PRO A 23 6.33 5.59 -5.17
N VAL A 24 5.25 6.29 -5.50
CA VAL A 24 5.33 7.52 -6.30
C VAL A 24 6.00 8.59 -5.45
N GLN A 25 5.73 8.58 -4.14
CA GLN A 25 6.18 9.59 -3.22
C GLN A 25 6.00 9.14 -1.77
N THR A 26 6.99 9.40 -0.92
CA THR A 26 6.83 9.35 0.53
C THR A 26 6.30 10.69 1.00
N VAL A 27 5.27 10.65 1.84
CA VAL A 27 4.68 11.83 2.45
C VAL A 27 4.68 11.68 3.96
N ARG A 28 4.72 12.81 4.66
CA ARG A 28 4.62 12.86 6.12
C ARG A 28 3.26 13.43 6.49
N ALA A 29 2.53 12.74 7.36
CA ALA A 29 1.28 13.26 7.89
C ALA A 29 1.55 14.51 8.73
N ILE A 30 0.95 15.64 8.37
CA ILE A 30 1.04 16.91 9.10
C ILE A 30 -0.15 17.13 10.03
N CYS A 31 -1.23 16.37 9.82
CA CYS A 31 -2.43 16.40 10.63
C CYS A 31 -2.89 14.97 10.92
N ALA A 32 -3.51 14.76 12.08
CA ALA A 32 -4.12 13.47 12.39
C ALA A 32 -5.39 13.28 11.54
N PHE A 33 -5.59 12.08 11.02
CA PHE A 33 -6.78 11.72 10.27
C PHE A 33 -7.33 10.39 10.79
N ALA A 34 -8.57 10.41 11.27
CA ALA A 34 -9.26 9.21 11.72
C ALA A 34 -10.06 8.62 10.56
N ALA A 35 -9.66 7.44 10.09
CA ALA A 35 -10.43 6.67 9.12
C ALA A 35 -11.85 6.42 9.63
N GLN A 36 -12.84 6.84 8.86
CA GLN A 36 -14.26 6.63 9.12
C GLN A 36 -14.80 5.45 8.31
N ARG A 37 -14.18 5.14 7.16
CA ARG A 37 -14.56 4.02 6.29
C ARG A 37 -13.47 2.94 6.25
N PRO A 38 -13.82 1.66 5.96
CA PRO A 38 -12.84 0.56 5.96
C PRO A 38 -11.72 0.70 4.93
N HIS A 39 -11.94 1.47 3.87
CA HIS A 39 -10.94 1.74 2.84
C HIS A 39 -10.06 2.95 3.18
N GLU A 40 -10.31 3.65 4.29
CA GLU A 40 -9.55 4.82 4.70
C GLU A 40 -8.37 4.45 5.61
N LEU A 41 -7.29 5.20 5.49
CA LEU A 41 -6.09 5.03 6.30
C LEU A 41 -6.10 6.01 7.46
N SER A 42 -5.98 5.52 8.70
CA SER A 42 -5.82 6.39 9.86
C SER A 42 -4.38 6.90 9.93
N LEU A 43 -4.18 8.21 10.15
CA LEU A 43 -2.87 8.84 10.23
C LEU A 43 -2.69 9.57 11.56
N ALA A 44 -1.51 9.48 12.15
CA ALA A 44 -1.08 10.37 13.23
C ALA A 44 -0.09 11.42 12.71
N VAL A 45 -0.03 12.58 13.36
CA VAL A 45 0.95 13.63 13.03
C VAL A 45 2.36 13.05 13.11
N GLY A 46 3.11 13.20 12.02
CA GLY A 46 4.47 12.72 11.86
C GLY A 46 4.60 11.33 11.22
N ASP A 47 3.51 10.60 11.00
CA ASP A 47 3.56 9.28 10.36
C ASP A 47 4.05 9.39 8.90
N LEU A 48 4.89 8.43 8.50
CA LEU A 48 5.33 8.28 7.12
C LEU A 48 4.37 7.38 6.35
N VAL A 49 3.95 7.86 5.18
CA VAL A 49 3.05 7.15 4.29
C VAL A 49 3.68 7.07 2.91
N VAL A 50 3.65 5.88 2.35
CA VAL A 50 4.12 5.62 1.00
C VAL A 50 2.94 5.72 0.05
N VAL A 51 2.88 6.78 -0.75
CA VAL A 51 1.79 6.99 -1.71
C VAL A 51 1.97 6.04 -2.89
N THR A 52 1.00 5.16 -3.06
CA THR A 52 0.92 4.22 -4.19
C THR A 52 0.01 4.76 -5.29
N ARG A 53 -1.04 5.51 -4.94
CA ARG A 53 -1.99 6.11 -5.92
C ARG A 53 -2.41 7.51 -5.53
N LYS A 54 -2.60 8.37 -6.54
CA LYS A 54 -3.16 9.72 -6.38
C LYS A 54 -4.43 9.84 -7.21
N HIS A 55 -5.52 10.26 -6.59
CA HIS A 55 -6.78 10.55 -7.27
C HIS A 55 -6.96 12.05 -7.46
N GLU A 56 -7.59 12.45 -8.57
CA GLU A 56 -7.83 13.85 -8.93
C GLU A 56 -8.77 14.57 -7.94
N SER A 57 -9.58 13.82 -7.19
CA SER A 57 -10.43 14.36 -6.12
C SER A 57 -9.68 14.88 -4.89
N GLY A 58 -8.34 14.77 -4.87
CA GLY A 58 -7.51 15.14 -3.73
C GLY A 58 -7.34 14.03 -2.68
N TRP A 59 -7.77 12.81 -2.99
CA TRP A 59 -7.56 11.64 -2.13
C TRP A 59 -6.39 10.80 -2.64
N TRP A 60 -5.51 10.42 -1.74
CA TRP A 60 -4.35 9.59 -2.04
C TRP A 60 -4.48 8.24 -1.35
N GLU A 61 -4.11 7.18 -2.05
CA GLU A 61 -3.93 5.86 -1.47
C GLU A 61 -2.47 5.68 -1.10
N GLY A 62 -2.23 5.21 0.11
CA GLY A 62 -0.88 4.88 0.54
C GLY A 62 -0.83 3.82 1.62
N CYS A 63 0.38 3.37 1.88
CA CYS A 63 0.69 2.42 2.94
C CYS A 63 1.39 3.17 4.08
N ALA A 64 0.79 3.16 5.27
CA ALA A 64 1.47 3.62 6.48
C ALA A 64 2.65 2.69 6.77
N VAL A 65 3.83 3.28 6.91
CA VAL A 65 5.05 2.55 7.31
C VAL A 65 4.86 1.96 8.71
N LYS A 66 4.22 2.75 9.58
CA LYS A 66 3.84 2.34 10.92
C LYS A 66 2.55 1.51 10.86
N GLY A 67 2.66 0.22 11.17
CA GLY A 67 1.50 -0.68 11.26
C GLY A 67 1.06 -1.33 9.94
N ALA A 68 1.81 -1.13 8.85
CA ALA A 68 1.63 -1.83 7.56
C ALA A 68 0.18 -1.81 7.02
N ARG A 69 -0.57 -0.73 7.28
CA ARG A 69 -1.95 -0.55 6.82
C ARG A 69 -1.98 0.27 5.53
N ARG A 70 -2.81 -0.15 4.58
CA ARG A 70 -3.08 0.59 3.35
C ARG A 70 -4.47 1.20 3.39
N GLY A 71 -4.63 2.39 2.83
CA GLY A 71 -5.93 2.99 2.61
C GLY A 71 -5.84 4.40 2.04
N TRP A 72 -7.02 5.01 1.89
CA TRP A 72 -7.22 6.33 1.35
C TRP A 72 -7.16 7.39 2.44
N PHE A 73 -6.49 8.50 2.14
CA PHE A 73 -6.43 9.67 3.00
C PHE A 73 -6.43 10.95 2.16
N PRO A 74 -6.92 12.07 2.71
CA PRO A 74 -6.90 13.36 2.02
C PRO A 74 -5.46 13.87 1.88
N SER A 75 -5.09 14.32 0.68
CA SER A 75 -3.76 14.87 0.39
C SER A 75 -3.40 16.05 1.29
N ASN A 76 -4.38 16.87 1.67
CA ASN A 76 -4.19 18.06 2.51
C ASN A 76 -3.77 17.76 3.96
N HIS A 77 -3.79 16.49 4.37
CA HIS A 77 -3.32 16.05 5.69
C HIS A 77 -1.88 15.53 5.66
N ALA A 78 -1.22 15.54 4.50
CA ALA A 78 0.15 15.08 4.34
C ALA A 78 0.98 16.06 3.48
N GLU A 79 2.27 16.15 3.78
CA GLU A 79 3.23 16.93 3.01
C GLU A 79 4.23 16.04 2.29
N ALA A 80 4.71 16.50 1.14
CA ALA A 80 5.83 15.88 0.44
C ALA A 80 7.06 15.86 1.35
N THR A 81 7.72 14.70 1.48
CA THR A 81 8.97 14.62 2.24
C THR A 81 10.01 13.82 1.47
N ASP A 82 11.28 14.20 1.60
CA ASP A 82 12.41 13.46 1.04
C ASP A 82 12.78 12.21 1.87
N ALA A 83 11.92 11.82 2.82
CA ALA A 83 12.11 10.67 3.70
C ALA A 83 12.12 9.29 2.99
N GLN A 84 12.22 9.24 1.66
CA GLN A 84 12.39 8.03 0.84
C GLN A 84 13.51 7.13 1.39
N ALA A 85 14.61 7.71 1.88
CA ALA A 85 15.70 6.96 2.49
C ALA A 85 15.31 6.29 3.83
N ILE A 86 14.50 6.96 4.66
CA ILE A 86 14.09 6.46 5.98
C ILE A 86 13.12 5.29 5.83
N VAL A 87 12.17 5.43 4.91
CA VAL A 87 11.15 4.39 4.65
C VAL A 87 11.78 3.10 4.14
N GLN A 88 12.78 3.16 3.27
CA GLN A 88 13.45 1.95 2.76
C GLN A 88 14.18 1.20 3.88
N VAL A 89 14.83 1.91 4.81
CA VAL A 89 15.51 1.30 5.96
C VAL A 89 14.50 0.61 6.89
N GLU A 90 13.37 1.26 7.17
CA GLU A 90 12.32 0.68 8.03
C GLU A 90 11.59 -0.48 7.34
N ALA A 91 11.27 -0.35 6.05
CA ALA A 91 10.64 -1.42 5.27
C ALA A 91 11.56 -2.64 5.12
N ALA A 92 12.86 -2.43 4.88
CA ALA A 92 13.85 -3.50 4.83
C ALA A 92 13.99 -4.20 6.20
N ARG A 93 14.05 -3.42 7.29
CA ARG A 93 14.08 -3.96 8.66
C ARG A 93 12.80 -4.75 9.00
N ALA A 94 11.62 -4.26 8.61
CA ALA A 94 10.35 -4.95 8.85
C ALA A 94 10.25 -6.26 8.04
N SER A 95 10.78 -6.26 6.81
CA SER A 95 10.85 -7.46 5.95
C SER A 95 11.81 -8.51 6.50
N ALA A 96 12.95 -8.08 7.08
CA ALA A 96 13.90 -8.98 7.74
C ALA A 96 13.32 -9.66 8.99
N SER A 97 12.28 -9.08 9.61
CA SER A 97 11.63 -9.66 10.80
C SER A 97 10.64 -10.80 10.48
N HIS A 98 10.21 -10.98 9.23
CA HIS A 98 9.30 -12.07 8.84
C HIS A 98 10.01 -13.40 8.50
N GLY A 99 11.33 -13.45 8.65
CA GLY A 99 12.16 -14.62 8.32
C GLY A 99 12.59 -15.42 9.55
N SER A 100 11.68 -15.88 10.41
CA SER A 100 11.98 -17.00 11.31
C SER A 100 10.72 -17.63 11.94
N GLN A 101 9.97 -18.39 11.15
CA GLN A 101 9.10 -19.44 11.71
C GLN A 101 9.25 -20.69 10.84
N SER A 102 10.22 -21.54 11.20
CA SER A 102 10.14 -23.02 11.16
C SER A 102 11.55 -23.60 11.10
N LEU A 103 12.20 -23.68 12.26
CA LEU A 103 13.24 -24.67 12.51
C LEU A 103 12.84 -25.43 13.77
N SER A 104 11.73 -26.19 13.68
CA SER A 104 11.52 -27.30 14.61
C SER A 104 12.44 -28.43 14.20
N ARG A 105 13.69 -28.30 14.62
CA ARG A 105 14.63 -29.40 14.74
C ARG A 105 14.12 -30.31 15.86
N ARG A 106 13.75 -31.54 15.53
CA ARG A 106 13.86 -32.73 16.40
C ARG A 106 13.77 -33.95 15.47
N SER A 107 14.88 -34.58 15.11
CA SER A 107 15.78 -35.43 15.90
C SER A 107 15.17 -36.80 16.19
N THR A 108 15.73 -37.77 15.45
CA THR A 108 15.86 -39.23 15.69
C THR A 108 14.60 -40.08 15.58
#